data_AF-A0AAD1ZVS2-F1
#
_entry.id   AF-A0AAD1ZVS2-F1
#
_cell.length_a   1.000
_cell.length_b   1.000
_cell.length_c   1.000
_cell.angle_alpha   90.00
_cell.angle_beta   90.00
_cell.angle_gamma   90.00
#
_symmetry.space_group_name_H-M   'P 1'
#
loop_
_entity.id
_entity.type
_entity.pdbx_description
1 polymer ?
#
loop_
_entity_poly.entity_id
_entity_poly.type
_entity_poly.pdbx_seq_one_letter_code
_entity_poly.pdbx_strand_id
1 'polypeptide(L)'
;MGFFDLNIPYHESDRHVIDKSSLKSRRLKLALKAMELGYTGVAYNRTLKGVISESDRCVIPLFPLSSLLKVAPSSSYFSASVKFHRELLNVDVSSPFRQYTRLTLIVDSAAPVLKSSNGILKSYDIVAVRPVNQNAFDQACKISEVDIIAIDYSEKLPFRLKHPMAKAAIKIHGRECSGRRTPFGCVEEGSTVVSGRVTGLQTVITADRCG
;
A
#
# COMPACT_ATOMS: atom_id res chain seq x y z
N MET A 1 -6.30 16.21 6.87
CA MET A 1 -5.47 15.26 6.08
C MET A 1 -6.26 13.98 5.87
N GLY A 2 -6.20 13.37 4.69
CA GLY A 2 -6.98 12.17 4.37
C GLY A 2 -6.31 10.87 4.80
N PHE A 3 -7.09 9.87 5.21
CA PHE A 3 -6.58 8.53 5.51
C PHE A 3 -6.52 7.65 4.26
N PHE A 4 -5.49 6.82 4.15
CA PHE A 4 -5.34 5.87 3.06
C PHE A 4 -5.09 4.46 3.61
N ASP A 5 -5.75 3.46 3.03
CA ASP A 5 -5.42 2.05 3.27
C ASP A 5 -4.53 1.54 2.15
N LEU A 6 -3.28 1.17 2.46
CA LEU A 6 -2.29 0.77 1.46
C LEU A 6 -2.21 -0.75 1.26
N ASN A 7 -3.10 -1.55 1.84
CA ASN A 7 -2.93 -3.01 1.87
C ASN A 7 -4.21 -3.80 1.56
N ILE A 8 -5.06 -3.33 0.65
CA ILE A 8 -6.20 -4.14 0.19
C ILE A 8 -5.68 -5.28 -0.69
N PRO A 9 -5.81 -6.55 -0.30
CA PRO A 9 -5.19 -7.65 -1.03
C PRO A 9 -5.84 -7.88 -2.40
N TYR A 10 -5.01 -8.10 -3.42
CA TYR A 10 -5.42 -8.43 -4.78
C TYR A 10 -5.02 -9.87 -5.13
N HIS A 11 -6.01 -10.76 -5.20
CA HIS A 11 -5.83 -12.20 -5.46
C HIS A 11 -6.38 -12.66 -6.82
N GLU A 12 -7.00 -11.77 -7.62
CA GLU A 12 -7.64 -12.12 -8.91
C GLU A 12 -6.66 -12.58 -9.99
N SER A 13 -5.38 -12.22 -9.85
CA SER A 13 -4.30 -12.62 -10.77
C SER A 13 -3.70 -13.99 -10.47
N ASP A 14 -4.10 -14.64 -9.36
CA ASP A 14 -3.62 -15.97 -9.04
C ASP A 14 -4.20 -17.01 -10.03
N ARG A 15 -3.31 -17.82 -10.60
CA ARG A 15 -3.66 -18.83 -11.62
C ARG A 15 -4.53 -19.93 -11.05
N HIS A 16 -4.46 -20.18 -9.74
CA HIS A 16 -5.19 -21.25 -9.06
C HIS A 16 -6.60 -20.84 -8.61
N VAL A 17 -6.96 -19.55 -8.74
CA VAL A 17 -8.29 -19.06 -8.36
C VAL A 17 -9.28 -19.26 -9.51
N ILE A 18 -10.29 -20.10 -9.24
CA ILE A 18 -11.39 -20.38 -10.17
C ILE A 18 -12.45 -19.27 -10.12
N ASP A 19 -12.79 -18.78 -8.92
CA ASP A 19 -13.86 -17.78 -8.73
C ASP A 19 -13.32 -16.35 -8.62
N LYS A 20 -12.87 -15.81 -9.76
CA LYS A 20 -12.39 -14.41 -9.85
C LYS A 20 -13.51 -13.39 -9.64
N SER A 21 -14.75 -13.76 -9.92
CA SER A 21 -15.92 -12.87 -9.81
C SER A 21 -16.22 -12.53 -8.35
N SER A 22 -16.23 -13.51 -7.45
CA SER A 22 -16.46 -13.26 -6.03
C SER A 22 -15.33 -12.47 -5.39
N LEU A 23 -14.07 -12.72 -5.75
CA LEU A 23 -12.93 -11.93 -5.28
C LEU A 23 -13.02 -10.47 -5.72
N LYS A 24 -13.39 -10.23 -6.97
CA LYS A 24 -13.64 -8.87 -7.49
C LYS A 24 -14.76 -8.18 -6.71
N SER A 25 -15.87 -8.88 -6.44
CA SER A 25 -16.96 -8.36 -5.61
C SER A 25 -16.51 -8.05 -4.19
N ARG A 26 -15.70 -8.93 -3.57
CA ARG A 26 -15.13 -8.70 -2.24
C ARG A 26 -14.21 -7.47 -2.21
N ARG A 27 -13.32 -7.33 -3.19
CA ARG A 27 -12.43 -6.16 -3.31
C ARG A 27 -13.23 -4.87 -3.48
N LEU A 28 -14.31 -4.91 -4.26
CA LEU A 28 -15.23 -3.78 -4.41
C LEU A 28 -15.90 -3.44 -3.07
N LYS A 29 -16.43 -4.43 -2.34
CA LYS A 29 -17.02 -4.23 -1.02
C LYS A 29 -16.02 -3.64 -0.01
N LEU A 30 -14.76 -4.06 -0.05
CA LEU A 30 -13.70 -3.49 0.79
C LEU A 30 -13.45 -2.02 0.46
N ALA A 31 -13.38 -1.66 -0.83
CA ALA A 31 -13.22 -0.27 -1.25
C ALA A 31 -14.41 0.62 -0.80
N LEU A 32 -15.64 0.12 -0.94
CA LEU A 32 -16.84 0.81 -0.45
C LEU A 32 -16.83 0.96 1.08
N LYS A 33 -16.42 -0.08 1.81
CA LYS A 33 -16.34 0.00 3.26
C LYS A 33 -15.26 0.99 3.72
N ALA A 34 -14.14 1.05 3.01
CA ALA A 34 -13.11 2.07 3.26
C ALA A 34 -13.67 3.49 3.06
N MET A 35 -14.44 3.74 2.00
CA MET A 35 -15.13 5.02 1.80
C MET A 35 -16.08 5.33 2.97
N GLU A 36 -16.90 4.36 3.37
CA GLU A 36 -17.84 4.51 4.50
C GLU A 36 -17.11 4.86 5.80
N LEU A 37 -15.92 4.29 6.04
CA LEU A 37 -15.11 4.53 7.24
C LEU A 37 -14.28 5.82 7.18
N GLY A 38 -14.38 6.62 6.11
CA GLY A 38 -13.68 7.90 5.98
C GLY A 38 -12.31 7.84 5.30
N TYR A 39 -11.92 6.71 4.71
CA TYR A 39 -10.70 6.65 3.91
C TYR A 39 -10.87 7.48 2.62
N THR A 40 -9.87 8.31 2.33
CA THR A 40 -9.79 9.15 1.13
C THR A 40 -9.31 8.37 -0.09
N GLY A 41 -8.62 7.25 0.13
CA GLY A 41 -8.22 6.36 -0.95
C GLY A 41 -7.68 5.03 -0.45
N VAL A 42 -7.46 4.12 -1.40
CA VAL A 42 -6.99 2.76 -1.14
C VAL A 42 -5.92 2.35 -2.15
N ALA A 43 -5.01 1.46 -1.75
CA ALA A 43 -4.07 0.80 -2.65
C ALA A 43 -4.33 -0.72 -2.69
N TYR A 44 -4.40 -1.26 -3.90
CA TYR A 44 -4.54 -2.69 -4.12
C TYR A 44 -3.17 -3.36 -4.16
N ASN A 45 -2.90 -4.22 -3.18
CA ASN A 45 -1.62 -4.87 -3.00
C ASN A 45 -1.56 -6.24 -3.69
N ARG A 46 -0.61 -6.42 -4.60
CA ARG A 46 -0.21 -7.72 -5.14
C ARG A 46 1.09 -8.16 -4.51
N THR A 47 1.13 -9.37 -3.98
CA THR A 47 2.33 -9.91 -3.33
C THR A 47 2.99 -10.94 -4.25
N LEU A 48 4.29 -10.78 -4.52
CA LEU A 48 5.08 -11.71 -5.33
C LEU A 48 6.24 -12.29 -4.51
N LYS A 49 6.57 -13.56 -4.79
CA LYS A 49 7.72 -14.27 -4.21
C LYS A 49 8.69 -14.64 -5.33
N GLY A 50 9.98 -14.39 -5.13
CA GLY A 50 11.03 -14.84 -6.04
C GLY A 50 11.34 -13.87 -7.18
N VAL A 51 11.81 -14.41 -8.31
CA VAL A 51 12.26 -13.64 -9.47
C VAL A 51 11.07 -13.04 -10.20
N ILE A 52 11.14 -11.73 -10.46
CA ILE A 52 10.11 -11.00 -11.20
C ILE A 52 10.37 -11.15 -12.70
N SER A 53 9.30 -11.37 -13.46
CA SER A 53 9.31 -11.47 -14.92
C SER A 53 8.46 -10.36 -15.55
N GLU A 54 8.57 -10.17 -16.87
CA GLU A 54 7.70 -9.22 -17.59
C GLU A 54 6.20 -9.57 -17.48
N SER A 55 5.86 -10.83 -17.16
CA SER A 55 4.47 -11.24 -16.91
C SER A 55 3.89 -10.71 -15.59
N ASP A 56 4.74 -10.13 -14.73
CA ASP A 56 4.38 -9.59 -13.42
C ASP A 56 4.09 -8.09 -13.45
N ARG A 57 4.05 -7.47 -14.64
CA ARG A 57 3.57 -6.09 -14.81
C ARG A 57 2.18 -5.90 -14.20
N CYS A 58 1.88 -4.66 -13.82
CA CYS A 58 0.62 -4.31 -13.20
C CYS A 58 -0.56 -4.61 -14.14
N VAL A 59 -1.41 -5.51 -13.69
CA VAL A 59 -2.67 -5.89 -14.36
C VAL A 59 -3.89 -5.61 -13.50
N ILE A 60 -3.70 -4.90 -12.37
CA ILE A 60 -4.76 -4.68 -11.38
C ILE A 60 -5.77 -3.67 -11.97
N PRO A 61 -7.03 -4.07 -12.22
CA PRO A 61 -8.02 -3.14 -12.73
C PRO A 61 -8.55 -2.27 -11.58
N LEU A 62 -8.43 -0.96 -11.74
CA LEU A 62 -9.08 0.02 -10.86
C LEU A 62 -10.59 0.05 -11.14
N PHE A 63 -11.40 0.33 -10.13
CA PHE A 63 -12.83 0.45 -10.32
C PHE A 63 -13.17 1.88 -10.74
N PRO A 64 -13.89 2.10 -11.87
CA PRO A 64 -14.42 3.42 -12.14
C PRO A 64 -15.45 3.77 -11.06
N LEU A 65 -15.55 5.07 -10.72
CA LEU A 65 -16.47 5.54 -9.68
C LEU A 65 -17.92 5.08 -9.94
N SER A 66 -18.33 5.02 -11.21
CA SER A 66 -19.64 4.51 -11.61
C SER A 66 -19.88 3.05 -11.20
N SER A 67 -18.84 2.20 -11.24
CA SER A 67 -18.96 0.79 -10.79
C SER A 67 -19.04 0.68 -9.27
N LEU A 68 -18.33 1.55 -8.54
CA LEU A 68 -18.43 1.62 -7.09
C LEU A 68 -19.83 2.07 -6.67
N LEU A 69 -20.33 3.17 -7.24
CA LEU A 69 -21.64 3.74 -6.90
C LEU A 69 -22.82 2.82 -7.24
N LYS A 70 -22.73 2.00 -8.29
CA LYS A 70 -23.77 1.01 -8.62
C LYS A 70 -23.95 -0.07 -7.55
N VAL A 71 -22.86 -0.39 -6.84
CA VAL A 71 -22.84 -1.44 -5.80
C VAL A 71 -22.87 -0.82 -4.40
N ALA A 72 -22.64 0.50 -4.31
CA ALA A 72 -22.78 1.23 -3.07
C ALA A 72 -24.19 1.03 -2.50
N PRO A 73 -24.34 0.89 -1.18
CA PRO A 73 -25.65 0.85 -0.57
C PRO A 73 -26.40 2.12 -0.96
N SER A 74 -27.57 1.99 -1.59
CA SER A 74 -28.46 3.13 -1.88
C SER A 74 -29.06 3.76 -0.62
N SER A 75 -28.57 3.38 0.56
CA SER A 75 -29.05 3.90 1.83
C SER A 75 -28.56 5.33 2.03
N SER A 76 -29.47 6.20 2.47
CA SER A 76 -29.15 7.57 2.88
C SER A 76 -28.03 7.61 3.92
N TYR A 77 -27.93 6.56 4.75
CA TYR A 77 -26.87 6.38 5.73
C TYR A 77 -25.46 6.33 5.12
N PHE A 78 -25.24 5.65 4.00
CA PHE A 78 -23.90 5.56 3.40
C PHE A 78 -23.40 6.94 2.98
N SER A 79 -24.24 7.71 2.26
CA SER A 79 -23.88 9.06 1.85
C SER A 79 -23.70 10.01 3.05
N ALA A 80 -24.53 9.88 4.09
CA ALA A 80 -24.41 10.66 5.31
C ALA A 80 -23.12 10.34 6.07
N SER A 81 -22.75 9.06 6.18
CA SER A 81 -21.52 8.61 6.84
C SER A 81 -20.27 9.08 6.09
N VAL A 82 -20.25 8.96 4.76
CA VAL A 82 -19.15 9.48 3.94
C VAL A 82 -19.01 10.99 4.11
N LYS A 83 -20.12 11.74 4.06
CA LYS A 83 -20.10 13.20 4.27
C LYS A 83 -19.59 13.56 5.66
N PHE A 84 -20.13 12.91 6.69
CA PHE A 84 -19.74 13.12 8.10
C PHE A 84 -18.25 12.90 8.32
N HIS A 85 -17.69 11.77 7.86
CA HIS A 85 -16.26 11.50 8.04
C HIS A 85 -15.38 12.49 7.27
N ARG A 86 -15.81 12.95 6.10
CA ARG A 86 -15.02 13.94 5.34
C ARG A 86 -14.99 15.30 6.01
N GLU A 87 -16.12 15.73 6.55
CA GLU A 87 -16.21 16.96 7.36
C GLU A 87 -15.35 16.84 8.63
N LEU A 88 -15.43 15.72 9.35
CA LEU A 88 -14.64 15.46 10.56
C LEU A 88 -13.13 15.48 10.30
N LEU A 89 -12.69 15.02 9.12
CA LEU A 89 -11.28 14.88 8.77
C LEU A 89 -10.72 16.07 7.98
N ASN A 90 -11.51 17.13 7.82
CA ASN A 90 -11.21 18.29 6.98
C ASN A 90 -10.76 17.89 5.57
N VAL A 91 -11.43 16.89 4.98
CA VAL A 91 -11.23 16.46 3.59
C VAL A 91 -12.34 17.08 2.77
N ASP A 92 -11.99 17.91 1.78
CA ASP A 92 -12.97 18.55 0.90
C ASP A 92 -13.91 17.50 0.30
N VAL A 93 -15.23 17.68 0.46
CA VAL A 93 -16.28 16.80 -0.05
C VAL A 93 -16.18 16.59 -1.57
N SER A 94 -15.63 17.57 -2.30
CA SER A 94 -15.39 17.49 -3.74
C SER A 94 -14.25 16.55 -4.13
N SER A 95 -13.32 16.24 -3.21
CA SER A 95 -12.12 15.50 -3.57
C SER A 95 -12.42 14.03 -3.89
N PRO A 96 -11.95 13.49 -5.02
CA PRO A 96 -12.32 12.15 -5.44
C PRO A 96 -11.69 11.07 -4.56
N PHE A 97 -12.39 9.94 -4.44
CA PHE A 97 -11.81 8.74 -3.83
C PHE A 97 -10.69 8.18 -4.71
N ARG A 98 -9.48 8.10 -4.18
CA ARG A 98 -8.29 7.73 -4.95
C ARG A 98 -7.99 6.24 -4.85
N GLN A 99 -7.65 5.63 -5.98
CA GLN A 99 -7.25 4.23 -6.04
C GLN A 99 -5.83 4.14 -6.59
N TYR A 100 -5.01 3.33 -5.93
CA TYR A 100 -3.61 3.09 -6.30
C TYR A 100 -3.32 1.60 -6.41
N THR A 101 -2.19 1.29 -7.00
CA THR A 101 -1.66 -0.07 -7.14
C THR A 101 -0.37 -0.21 -6.34
N ARG A 102 -0.29 -1.26 -5.53
CA ARG A 102 0.87 -1.58 -4.71
C ARG A 102 1.42 -2.95 -5.09
N LEU A 103 2.73 -3.05 -5.20
CA LEU A 103 3.46 -4.30 -5.33
C LEU A 103 4.23 -4.57 -4.04
N THR A 104 4.05 -5.74 -3.43
CA THR A 104 4.87 -6.21 -2.30
C THR A 104 5.76 -7.36 -2.73
N LEU A 105 7.07 -7.15 -2.70
CA LEU A 105 8.06 -8.14 -3.11
C LEU A 105 8.65 -8.87 -1.90
N ILE A 106 8.49 -10.17 -1.86
CA ILE A 106 9.08 -11.02 -0.84
C ILE A 106 10.46 -11.44 -1.33
N VAL A 107 11.49 -10.90 -0.67
CA VAL A 107 12.87 -11.00 -1.14
C VAL A 107 13.75 -11.70 -0.11
N ASP A 108 14.55 -12.64 -0.62
CA ASP A 108 15.63 -13.33 0.10
C ASP A 108 17.01 -12.75 -0.25
N SER A 109 17.20 -12.31 -1.50
CA SER A 109 18.35 -11.51 -1.95
C SER A 109 17.84 -10.36 -2.81
N ALA A 110 18.06 -9.12 -2.34
CA ALA A 110 17.35 -7.93 -2.80
C ALA A 110 18.07 -7.16 -3.93
N ALA A 111 19.35 -7.44 -4.20
CA ALA A 111 20.21 -6.54 -4.98
C ALA A 111 19.86 -6.34 -6.49
N PRO A 112 19.45 -7.34 -7.29
CA PRO A 112 19.15 -7.11 -8.71
C PRO A 112 17.70 -6.66 -8.95
N VAL A 113 16.78 -7.08 -8.09
CA VAL A 113 15.33 -6.95 -8.30
C VAL A 113 14.80 -5.57 -7.89
N LEU A 114 15.44 -4.94 -6.92
CA LEU A 114 14.99 -3.64 -6.38
C LEU A 114 15.54 -2.44 -7.14
N LYS A 115 16.05 -2.64 -8.37
CA LYS A 115 16.60 -1.55 -9.19
C LYS A 115 15.49 -0.80 -9.94
N SER A 116 15.56 0.53 -9.99
CA SER A 116 14.65 1.41 -10.73
C SER A 116 14.72 1.21 -12.24
N SER A 117 15.73 0.51 -12.75
CA SER A 117 15.80 0.05 -14.14
C SER A 117 14.71 -0.96 -14.50
N ASN A 118 14.09 -1.61 -13.50
CA ASN A 118 13.06 -2.62 -13.73
C ASN A 118 11.73 -1.95 -14.12
N GLY A 119 11.36 -2.05 -15.39
CA GLY A 119 10.11 -1.49 -15.93
C GLY A 119 8.85 -2.03 -15.25
N ILE A 120 8.94 -3.21 -14.62
CA ILE A 120 7.85 -3.81 -13.86
C ILE A 120 7.53 -2.99 -12.60
N LEU A 121 8.55 -2.50 -11.88
CA LEU A 121 8.35 -1.67 -10.69
C LEU A 121 7.65 -0.34 -11.05
N LYS A 122 8.00 0.23 -12.21
CA LYS A 122 7.38 1.46 -12.74
C LYS A 122 5.93 1.28 -13.17
N SER A 123 5.46 0.05 -13.33
CA SER A 123 4.05 -0.21 -13.68
C SER A 123 3.11 -0.10 -12.47
N TYR A 124 3.65 -0.03 -11.25
CA TYR A 124 2.91 0.12 -10.01
C TYR A 124 3.10 1.54 -9.44
N ASP A 125 2.09 2.04 -8.72
CA ASP A 125 2.17 3.35 -8.08
C ASP A 125 3.02 3.32 -6.81
N ILE A 126 3.04 2.18 -6.10
CA ILE A 126 3.74 1.99 -4.83
C ILE A 126 4.50 0.67 -4.86
N VAL A 127 5.77 0.70 -4.50
CA VAL A 127 6.62 -0.47 -4.38
C VAL A 127 6.99 -0.71 -2.93
N ALA A 128 6.63 -1.89 -2.43
CA ALA A 128 6.94 -2.36 -1.10
C ALA A 128 7.83 -3.60 -1.15
N VAL A 129 8.69 -3.74 -0.14
CA VAL A 129 9.58 -4.90 0.01
C VAL A 129 9.36 -5.55 1.36
N ARG A 130 9.26 -6.88 1.35
CA ARG A 130 9.13 -7.72 2.52
C ARG A 130 10.36 -8.64 2.64
N PRO A 131 11.35 -8.26 3.47
CA PRO A 131 12.55 -9.07 3.66
C PRO A 131 12.24 -10.33 4.48
N VAL A 132 12.85 -11.46 4.10
CA VAL A 132 12.72 -12.73 4.85
C VAL A 132 13.98 -13.12 5.62
N ASN A 133 15.08 -12.37 5.48
CA ASN A 133 16.34 -12.63 6.19
C ASN A 133 17.07 -11.31 6.53
N GLN A 134 18.16 -11.39 7.30
CA GLN A 134 18.92 -10.21 7.72
C GLN A 134 19.58 -9.46 6.55
N ASN A 135 20.08 -10.19 5.56
CA ASN A 135 20.79 -9.60 4.42
C ASN A 135 19.83 -8.77 3.55
N ALA A 136 18.65 -9.33 3.26
CA ALA A 136 17.56 -8.67 2.56
C ALA A 136 17.08 -7.41 3.28
N PHE A 137 16.96 -7.45 4.61
CA PHE A 137 16.62 -6.27 5.41
C PHE A 137 17.71 -5.20 5.34
N ASP A 138 18.97 -5.57 5.59
CA ASP A 138 20.10 -4.64 5.55
C ASP A 138 20.29 -4.02 4.14
N GLN A 139 19.98 -4.76 3.07
CA GLN A 139 19.96 -4.26 1.69
C GLN A 139 18.77 -3.33 1.41
N ALA A 140 17.55 -3.71 1.83
CA ALA A 140 16.36 -2.88 1.66
C ALA A 140 16.50 -1.53 2.38
N CYS A 141 17.18 -1.48 3.52
CA CYS A 141 17.47 -0.23 4.23
C CYS A 141 18.52 0.66 3.51
N LYS A 142 19.32 0.11 2.59
CA LYS A 142 20.36 0.85 1.83
C LYS A 142 19.90 1.31 0.46
N ILE A 143 18.93 0.61 -0.14
CA ILE A 143 18.40 0.88 -1.48
C ILE A 143 17.31 1.95 -1.37
N SER A 144 17.45 3.06 -2.11
CA SER A 144 16.51 4.21 -2.08
C SER A 144 15.26 4.03 -2.95
N GLU A 145 15.22 2.98 -3.77
CA GLU A 145 14.26 2.88 -4.87
C GLU A 145 12.95 2.15 -4.49
N VAL A 146 12.77 1.87 -3.20
CA VAL A 146 11.58 1.24 -2.62
C VAL A 146 10.83 2.31 -1.84
N ASP A 147 9.50 2.29 -1.85
CA ASP A 147 8.69 3.27 -1.10
C ASP A 147 8.40 2.80 0.33
N ILE A 148 8.17 1.49 0.50
CA ILE A 148 7.74 0.89 1.78
C ILE A 148 8.56 -0.36 2.11
N ILE A 149 9.10 -0.43 3.33
CA ILE A 149 9.61 -1.68 3.90
C ILE A 149 8.51 -2.29 4.78
N ALA A 150 7.95 -3.41 4.35
CA ALA A 150 6.91 -4.15 5.06
C ALA A 150 7.53 -5.28 5.89
N ILE A 151 7.26 -5.29 7.20
CA ILE A 151 7.73 -6.34 8.11
C ILE A 151 6.54 -7.22 8.49
N ASP A 152 6.70 -8.54 8.38
CA ASP A 152 5.69 -9.52 8.78
C ASP A 152 5.91 -9.94 10.24
N TYR A 153 4.98 -9.59 11.12
CA TYR A 153 5.01 -9.97 12.54
C TYR A 153 4.12 -11.18 12.85
N SER A 154 3.53 -11.81 11.84
CA SER A 154 2.67 -12.98 12.05
C SER A 154 3.43 -14.18 12.59
N GLU A 155 4.74 -14.25 12.30
CA GLU A 155 5.65 -15.28 12.77
C GLU A 155 6.85 -14.67 13.48
N LYS A 156 7.64 -15.50 14.17
CA LYS A 156 8.90 -15.07 14.79
C LYS A 156 9.82 -14.49 13.71
N LEU A 157 10.20 -13.22 13.87
CA LEU A 157 11.03 -12.53 12.88
C LEU A 157 12.34 -13.30 12.61
N PRO A 158 12.64 -13.61 11.34
CA PRO A 158 13.86 -14.34 10.96
C PRO A 158 15.12 -13.46 10.99
N PHE A 159 15.00 -12.18 11.33
CA PHE A 159 16.10 -11.22 11.40
C PHE A 159 15.93 -10.25 12.57
N ARG A 160 17.03 -9.59 12.95
CA ARG A 160 17.06 -8.59 14.01
C ARG A 160 16.91 -7.19 13.44
N LEU A 161 15.96 -6.44 13.97
CA LEU A 161 15.79 -5.02 13.68
C LEU A 161 16.91 -4.22 14.35
N LYS A 162 17.93 -3.85 13.58
CA LYS A 162 19.03 -3.00 14.04
C LYS A 162 18.56 -1.54 14.00
N HIS A 163 18.49 -0.89 15.16
CA HIS A 163 18.18 0.55 15.27
C HIS A 163 18.93 1.45 14.24
N PRO A 164 20.25 1.31 14.00
CA PRO A 164 20.93 2.15 13.00
C PRO A 164 20.41 1.93 11.57
N MET A 165 19.98 0.72 11.22
CA MET A 165 19.43 0.41 9.89
C MET A 165 18.01 0.97 9.73
N ALA A 166 17.17 0.84 10.76
CA ALA A 166 15.85 1.47 10.75
C ALA A 166 15.97 3.01 10.62
N LYS A 167 16.87 3.63 11.38
CA LYS A 167 17.13 5.08 11.29
C LYS A 167 17.67 5.49 9.91
N ALA A 168 18.53 4.68 9.30
CA ALA A 168 19.04 4.93 7.95
C ALA A 168 17.92 4.84 6.90
N ALA A 169 17.06 3.80 6.99
CA ALA A 169 15.92 3.64 6.10
C ALA A 169 14.96 4.83 6.18
N ILE A 170 14.62 5.27 7.40
CA ILE A 170 13.79 6.45 7.63
C ILE A 170 14.43 7.68 6.97
N LYS A 171 15.73 7.90 7.14
CA LYS A 171 16.43 9.05 6.54
C LYS A 171 16.42 9.00 4.99
N ILE A 172 16.58 7.82 4.40
CA ILE A 172 16.65 7.65 2.94
C ILE A 172 15.27 7.86 2.32
N HIS A 173 14.26 7.14 2.82
CA HIS A 173 12.90 7.20 2.29
C HIS A 173 12.25 8.58 2.58
N GLY A 174 12.64 9.25 3.66
CA GLY A 174 12.20 10.61 3.96
C GLY A 174 12.84 11.71 3.10
N ARG A 175 14.01 11.46 2.50
CA ARG A 175 14.65 12.42 1.58
C ARG A 175 14.04 12.38 0.18
N GLU A 176 13.62 11.21 -0.29
CA GLU A 176 13.08 11.08 -1.66
C GLU A 176 11.64 11.61 -1.80
N CYS A 177 10.89 11.72 -0.69
CA CYS A 177 9.60 12.41 -0.64
C CYS A 177 9.66 13.90 -1.05
N SER A 178 10.82 14.56 -1.03
CA SER A 178 10.93 15.94 -1.54
C SER A 178 11.16 16.01 -3.07
N GLY A 179 11.54 14.89 -3.71
CA GLY A 179 11.88 14.83 -5.14
C GLY A 179 10.88 14.05 -6.00
N ARG A 180 10.26 12.99 -5.47
CA ARG A 180 9.11 12.33 -6.11
C ARG A 180 7.84 12.81 -5.44
N ARG A 181 6.90 13.35 -6.23
CA ARG A 181 5.50 13.47 -5.79
C ARG A 181 4.94 12.06 -5.61
N THR A 182 5.16 11.47 -4.45
CA THR A 182 4.29 10.38 -4.01
C THR A 182 2.87 10.98 -3.87
N PRO A 183 1.82 10.24 -4.21
CA PRO A 183 0.45 10.76 -4.13
C PRO A 183 -0.01 11.07 -2.69
N PHE A 184 0.78 10.64 -1.72
CA PHE A 184 0.60 10.80 -0.29
C PHE A 184 1.53 11.94 0.12
N GLY A 185 0.99 13.15 0.32
CA GLY A 185 1.78 14.28 0.82
C GLY A 185 2.57 13.89 2.08
N CYS A 186 3.62 14.66 2.39
CA CYS A 186 4.48 14.44 3.56
C CYS A 186 3.63 14.11 4.80
N VAL A 187 3.76 12.86 5.26
CA VAL A 187 3.10 12.36 6.46
C VAL A 187 3.80 13.05 7.64
N GLU A 188 3.04 13.73 8.52
CA GLU A 188 3.55 14.49 9.69
C GLU A 188 3.67 13.66 10.98
N GLU A 189 4.59 14.12 11.84
CA GLU A 189 5.10 13.47 13.06
C GLU A 189 3.96 12.86 13.90
N GLY A 190 3.98 11.53 14.00
CA GLY A 190 3.03 10.75 14.81
C GLY A 190 2.03 9.92 14.03
N SER A 191 2.03 10.04 12.70
CA SER A 191 1.16 9.23 11.84
C SER A 191 1.82 7.88 11.56
N THR A 192 1.61 6.91 12.45
CA THR A 192 1.79 5.50 12.08
C THR A 192 0.82 5.25 10.92
N VAL A 193 1.32 4.86 9.73
CA VAL A 193 0.45 4.30 8.69
C VAL A 193 -0.05 2.97 9.23
N VAL A 194 -1.13 3.02 10.00
CA VAL A 194 -1.86 1.85 10.48
C VAL A 194 -2.57 1.28 9.27
N SER A 195 -1.92 0.33 8.60
CA SER A 195 -2.63 -0.63 7.74
C SER A 195 -3.72 -1.26 8.62
N GLY A 196 -4.99 -0.99 8.28
CA GLY A 196 -6.14 -1.31 9.12
C GLY A 196 -6.18 -2.77 9.58
N ARG A 197 -6.62 -2.96 10.83
CA ARG A 197 -6.86 -4.25 11.49
C ARG A 197 -7.84 -5.13 10.71
N VAL A 198 -7.39 -5.90 9.72
CA VAL A 198 -8.17 -7.07 9.24
C VAL A 198 -7.30 -8.32 9.04
N THR A 199 -5.99 -8.21 8.84
CA THR A 199 -5.09 -9.38 8.80
C THR A 199 -3.69 -9.01 9.27
N GLY A 200 -3.23 -9.56 10.41
CA GLY A 200 -1.82 -9.64 10.84
C GLY A 200 -0.92 -8.41 10.63
N LEU A 201 -0.62 -7.71 11.73
CA LEU A 201 0.23 -6.52 11.82
C LEU A 201 1.33 -6.39 10.72
N GLN A 202 1.16 -5.44 9.81
CA GLN A 202 2.25 -4.83 9.05
C GLN A 202 2.65 -3.52 9.74
N THR A 203 3.88 -3.43 10.25
CA THR A 203 4.49 -2.12 10.51
C THR A 203 5.04 -1.61 9.18
N VAL A 204 4.52 -0.46 8.76
CA VAL A 204 5.06 0.31 7.64
C VAL A 204 6.12 1.25 8.23
N ILE A 205 7.39 1.09 7.85
CA ILE A 205 8.40 2.12 8.13
C ILE A 205 8.21 3.22 7.08
N THR A 206 7.29 4.16 7.34
CA THR A 206 7.23 5.42 6.60
C THR A 206 8.04 6.46 7.34
N ALA A 207 8.85 7.19 6.59
CA ALA A 207 9.61 8.31 7.12
C ALA A 207 8.74 9.56 7.20
N ASP A 208 8.97 10.31 8.27
CA ASP A 208 8.27 11.54 8.62
C ASP A 208 9.23 12.72 8.55
N ARG A 209 8.74 13.83 7.99
CA ARG A 209 9.13 15.21 8.32
C ARG A 209 8.14 16.15 7.63
N CYS A 210 7.37 16.88 8.41
CA CYS A 210 7.09 18.28 8.10
C CYS A 210 7.66 19.13 9.23
N GLY A 211 8.39 20.18 8.83
CA GLY A 211 8.67 21.33 9.68
C GLY A 211 7.71 22.45 9.33
#